data_AF-A0A7S2UUT0-F1
#
_entry.id   AF-A0A7S2UUT0-F1
#
_cell.length_a   1.000
_cell.length_b   1.000
_cell.length_c   1.000
_cell.angle_alpha   90.00
_cell.angle_beta   90.00
_cell.angle_gamma   90.00
#
_symmetry.space_group_name_H-M   'P 1'
#
loop_
_entity.id
_entity.type
_entity.pdbx_description
1 polymer ?
#
loop_
_entity_poly.entity_id
_entity_poly.type
_entity_poly.pdbx_seq_one_letter_code
_entity_poly.pdbx_strand_id
1 'polypeptide(L)'
;AFFGNHFPVLDQRAMPHTKVLPWIMLLCFLHRANAFSLDPAIRAQVSQLLGTSTPSTQKVSSTILDRLEYLKSSCGIVLASQSPRRREIFDMMGINNSFDINVVVSNFEENLDKSSFDNPGIYAQINAECKAQDVYNQIRNDESRHAKSLAVVAADTIVDLRGKILEKPSDEQHAFQMLSELSGTSHLVHSGVALFTRPPVANSGASSEDIEPNIVSFYETTEVEIVPLSEDEIWAYIRTGEPMDKSGSYGIQGIGGQFVKGVRGCYFNVMGFPMHRFSAAMAELIQSKKI
;
A
#
# COMPACT_ATOMS: atom_id res chain seq x y z
N ALA A 1 -60.76 2.13 -17.42
CA ALA A 1 -61.15 3.53 -17.69
C ALA A 1 -61.62 4.10 -16.35
N PHE A 2 -60.97 5.05 -15.67
CA PHE A 2 -60.03 6.10 -16.01
C PHE A 2 -59.02 6.20 -14.84
N PHE A 3 -57.72 6.04 -15.08
CA PHE A 3 -56.70 6.60 -14.17
C PHE A 3 -56.24 7.92 -14.79
N GLY A 4 -56.84 9.01 -14.32
CA GLY A 4 -56.39 10.36 -14.63
C GLY A 4 -55.33 10.78 -13.62
N ASN A 5 -54.12 10.98 -14.12
CA ASN A 5 -53.00 11.62 -13.44
C ASN A 5 -53.41 12.98 -12.87
N HIS A 6 -53.19 13.21 -11.58
CA HIS A 6 -52.75 14.50 -11.01
C HIS A 6 -52.35 14.30 -9.54
N PHE A 7 -51.08 14.03 -9.29
CA PHE A 7 -50.50 14.31 -7.98
C PHE A 7 -50.11 15.80 -7.96
N PRO A 8 -50.55 16.58 -6.95
CA PRO A 8 -50.21 17.99 -6.86
C PRO A 8 -48.71 18.16 -6.58
N VAL A 9 -48.08 19.11 -7.28
CA VAL A 9 -46.73 19.59 -6.98
C VAL A 9 -46.78 20.25 -5.59
N LEU A 10 -45.96 19.74 -4.65
CA LEU A 10 -45.90 20.24 -3.28
C LEU A 10 -45.21 21.61 -3.23
N ASP A 11 -45.98 22.65 -2.95
CA ASP A 11 -45.47 23.96 -2.52
C ASP A 11 -45.11 23.89 -1.03
N GLN A 12 -43.85 24.19 -0.68
CA GLN A 12 -43.30 24.05 0.66
C GLN A 12 -43.83 25.06 1.69
N ARG A 13 -44.71 25.99 1.33
CA ARG A 13 -45.08 27.10 2.24
C ARG A 13 -46.39 26.96 3.01
N ALA A 14 -47.08 25.82 2.96
CA ALA A 14 -48.31 25.66 3.74
C ALA A 14 -48.62 24.22 4.14
N MET A 15 -47.98 23.68 5.19
CA MET A 15 -48.58 22.57 5.95
C MET A 15 -48.43 22.78 7.47
N PRO A 16 -49.53 22.71 8.25
CA PRO A 16 -49.47 22.79 9.70
C PRO A 16 -48.81 21.54 10.29
N HIS A 17 -47.99 21.75 11.34
CA HIS A 17 -47.13 20.75 12.00
C HIS A 17 -47.83 19.47 12.47
N THR A 18 -49.16 19.42 12.56
CA THR A 18 -49.94 18.28 13.06
C THR A 18 -50.22 17.18 12.04
N LYS A 19 -49.83 17.34 10.76
CA LYS A 19 -50.01 16.32 9.71
C LYS A 19 -48.71 15.68 9.19
N VAL A 20 -47.55 16.02 9.75
CA VAL A 20 -46.24 15.57 9.24
C VAL A 20 -45.91 14.13 9.67
N LEU A 21 -46.30 13.72 10.88
CA LEU A 21 -45.96 12.40 11.44
C LEU A 21 -46.57 11.19 10.68
N PRO A 22 -47.86 11.20 10.27
CA PRO A 22 -48.45 10.09 9.55
C PRO A 22 -47.80 9.83 8.19
N TRP A 23 -47.33 10.90 7.52
CA TRP A 23 -46.65 10.82 6.22
C TRP A 23 -45.23 10.26 6.34
N ILE A 24 -44.48 10.66 7.38
CA ILE A 24 -43.15 10.09 7.65
C ILE A 24 -43.23 8.58 7.93
N MET A 25 -44.24 8.14 8.71
CA MET A 25 -44.41 6.71 8.97
C MET A 25 -44.79 5.92 7.71
N LEU A 26 -45.63 6.47 6.84
CA LEU A 26 -45.97 5.85 5.55
C LEU A 26 -44.74 5.74 4.63
N LEU A 27 -43.88 6.76 4.62
CA LEU A 27 -42.62 6.78 3.85
C LEU A 27 -41.60 5.76 4.38
N CYS A 28 -41.46 5.63 5.70
CA CYS A 28 -40.62 4.60 6.33
C CYS A 28 -41.11 3.17 6.04
N PHE A 29 -42.45 2.97 6.01
CA PHE A 29 -43.05 1.67 5.70
C PHE A 29 -42.79 1.28 4.23
N LEU A 30 -42.93 2.23 3.30
CA LEU A 30 -42.63 2.02 1.87
C LEU A 30 -41.14 1.78 1.62
N HIS A 31 -40.24 2.40 2.40
CA HIS A 31 -38.78 2.17 2.30
C HIS A 31 -38.38 0.76 2.78
N ARG A 32 -38.98 0.24 3.85
CA ARG A 32 -38.72 -1.13 4.35
C ARG A 32 -39.30 -2.24 3.47
N ALA A 33 -40.38 -1.96 2.74
CA ALA A 33 -41.09 -2.98 1.97
C ALA A 33 -40.42 -3.38 0.64
N ASN A 34 -39.29 -2.77 0.26
CA ASN A 34 -38.59 -3.05 -1.00
C ASN A 34 -39.55 -3.10 -2.23
N ALA A 35 -40.49 -2.15 -2.27
CA ALA A 35 -41.54 -2.12 -3.28
C ALA A 35 -40.97 -1.73 -4.65
N PHE A 36 -40.67 -2.75 -5.45
CA PHE A 36 -40.46 -2.71 -6.89
C PHE A 36 -41.70 -2.14 -7.60
N SER A 37 -41.89 -0.82 -7.60
CA SER A 37 -42.78 -0.06 -8.52
C SER A 37 -42.97 1.42 -8.09
N LEU A 38 -41.98 2.05 -7.47
CA LEU A 38 -42.04 3.50 -7.27
C LEU A 38 -41.38 4.22 -8.43
N ASP A 39 -42.07 5.25 -8.93
CA ASP A 39 -41.53 6.18 -9.91
C ASP A 39 -40.18 6.74 -9.40
N PRO A 40 -39.12 6.76 -10.23
CA PRO A 40 -37.79 7.25 -9.83
C PRO A 40 -37.80 8.65 -9.19
N ALA A 41 -38.71 9.53 -9.62
CA ALA A 41 -38.83 10.88 -9.07
C ALA A 41 -39.38 10.88 -7.63
N ILE A 42 -40.32 9.98 -7.34
CA ILE A 42 -40.86 9.81 -5.99
C ILE A 42 -39.77 9.24 -5.08
N ARG A 43 -39.00 8.25 -5.55
CA ARG A 43 -37.90 7.65 -4.77
C ARG A 43 -36.84 8.68 -4.38
N ALA A 44 -36.49 9.60 -5.28
CA ALA A 44 -35.55 10.68 -5.01
C ALA A 44 -36.05 11.64 -3.92
N GLN A 45 -37.33 12.03 -3.97
CA GLN A 45 -37.94 12.90 -2.95
C GLN A 45 -38.03 12.21 -1.58
N VAL A 46 -38.36 10.91 -1.53
CA VAL A 46 -38.40 10.13 -0.29
C VAL A 46 -37.02 10.02 0.35
N SER A 47 -35.97 9.74 -0.43
CA SER A 47 -34.58 9.71 0.07
C SER A 47 -34.11 11.06 0.60
N GLN A 48 -34.52 12.16 -0.04
CA GLN A 48 -34.17 13.52 0.37
C GLN A 48 -34.87 13.93 1.68
N LEU A 49 -36.10 13.46 1.91
CA LEU A 49 -36.87 13.69 3.13
C LEU A 49 -36.43 12.82 4.31
N LEU A 50 -35.97 11.58 4.06
CA LEU A 50 -35.53 10.65 5.11
C LEU A 50 -34.07 10.84 5.54
N GLY A 51 -33.34 11.80 4.95
CA GLY A 51 -31.92 12.04 5.27
C GLY A 51 -30.99 10.88 4.90
N THR A 52 -31.52 9.82 4.29
CA THR A 52 -30.75 8.71 3.75
C THR A 52 -30.23 9.15 2.40
N SER A 53 -29.07 9.81 2.40
CA SER A 53 -28.26 9.92 1.20
C SER A 53 -28.10 8.51 0.64
N THR A 54 -28.68 8.25 -0.53
CA THR A 54 -28.12 7.26 -1.45
C THR A 54 -26.61 7.44 -1.41
N PRO A 55 -25.79 6.38 -1.25
CA PRO A 55 -24.34 6.55 -1.27
C PRO A 55 -24.05 7.30 -2.56
N SER A 56 -23.69 8.58 -2.43
CA SER A 56 -23.18 9.33 -3.55
C SER A 56 -22.11 8.43 -4.10
N THR A 57 -22.11 8.20 -5.42
CA THR A 57 -20.94 7.70 -6.12
C THR A 57 -19.78 8.59 -5.68
N GLN A 58 -19.08 8.17 -4.62
CA GLN A 58 -18.03 8.93 -3.98
C GLN A 58 -17.03 9.05 -5.10
N LYS A 59 -16.90 10.27 -5.60
CA LYS A 59 -15.91 10.64 -6.59
C LYS A 59 -14.60 10.21 -5.94
N VAL A 60 -14.03 9.09 -6.39
CA VAL A 60 -12.79 8.56 -5.83
C VAL A 60 -11.81 9.71 -5.89
N SER A 61 -11.44 10.16 -4.71
CA SER A 61 -11.09 11.54 -4.53
C SER A 61 -9.65 11.78 -4.99
N SER A 62 -9.44 12.85 -5.75
CA SER A 62 -8.29 12.97 -6.65
C SER A 62 -7.00 13.42 -5.96
N THR A 63 -7.07 13.89 -4.71
CA THR A 63 -5.90 14.46 -4.03
C THR A 63 -5.14 13.42 -3.21
N ILE A 64 -3.92 13.77 -2.79
CA ILE A 64 -3.14 12.92 -1.88
C ILE A 64 -3.80 12.77 -0.51
N LEU A 65 -4.46 13.81 0.00
CA LEU A 65 -5.10 13.79 1.32
C LEU A 65 -6.27 12.82 1.36
N ASP A 66 -7.06 12.78 0.29
CA ASP A 66 -8.23 11.90 0.26
C ASP A 66 -7.83 10.43 0.13
N ARG A 67 -6.74 10.15 -0.62
CA ARG A 67 -6.15 8.81 -0.66
C ARG A 67 -5.63 8.41 0.72
N LEU A 68 -4.95 9.30 1.42
CA LEU A 68 -4.50 9.02 2.78
C LEU A 68 -5.69 8.74 3.69
N GLU A 69 -6.74 9.57 3.66
CA GLU A 69 -7.96 9.37 4.44
C GLU A 69 -8.61 8.02 4.14
N TYR A 70 -8.74 7.64 2.86
CA TYR A 70 -9.23 6.33 2.46
C TYR A 70 -8.41 5.17 3.05
N LEU A 71 -7.07 5.27 2.94
CA LEU A 71 -6.18 4.26 3.48
C LEU A 71 -6.31 4.14 5.00
N LYS A 72 -6.65 5.23 5.72
CA LYS A 72 -6.96 5.13 7.16
C LYS A 72 -8.33 4.48 7.35
N SER A 73 -9.40 5.05 6.79
CA SER A 73 -10.76 4.63 7.15
C SER A 73 -11.09 3.23 6.67
N SER A 74 -10.59 2.81 5.50
CA SER A 74 -11.17 1.72 4.72
C SER A 74 -10.19 0.60 4.37
N CYS A 75 -8.88 0.78 4.59
CA CYS A 75 -7.85 -0.21 4.29
C CYS A 75 -7.05 -0.58 5.55
N GLY A 76 -6.77 -1.88 5.74
CA GLY A 76 -5.77 -2.38 6.66
C GLY A 76 -4.48 -2.66 5.91
N ILE A 77 -3.44 -1.89 6.15
CA ILE A 77 -2.13 -2.07 5.53
C ILE A 77 -1.23 -2.88 6.47
N VAL A 78 -0.63 -3.95 5.96
CA VAL A 78 0.34 -4.79 6.67
C VAL A 78 1.68 -4.69 5.98
N LEU A 79 2.68 -4.14 6.66
CA LEU A 79 4.06 -4.11 6.17
C LEU A 79 4.77 -5.43 6.52
N ALA A 80 4.97 -6.28 5.52
CA ALA A 80 5.67 -7.55 5.59
C ALA A 80 7.20 -7.37 5.62
N SER A 81 7.70 -6.57 6.57
CA SER A 81 9.14 -6.27 6.65
C SER A 81 9.61 -5.88 8.05
N GLN A 82 10.72 -6.46 8.49
CA GLN A 82 11.41 -6.08 9.73
C GLN A 82 12.24 -4.79 9.62
N SER A 83 12.45 -4.26 8.40
CA SER A 83 13.35 -3.11 8.20
C SER A 83 12.80 -1.85 8.88
N PRO A 84 13.50 -1.27 9.87
CA PRO A 84 13.06 -0.03 10.52
C PRO A 84 12.93 1.13 9.52
N ARG A 85 13.82 1.18 8.52
CA ARG A 85 13.83 2.20 7.46
C ARG A 85 12.57 2.19 6.62
N ARG A 86 12.01 1.00 6.33
CA ARG A 86 10.75 0.93 5.57
C ARG A 86 9.59 1.45 6.40
N ARG A 87 9.57 1.19 7.71
CA ARG A 87 8.60 1.80 8.62
C ARG A 87 8.75 3.32 8.63
N GLU A 88 9.96 3.85 8.75
CA GLU A 88 10.23 5.30 8.69
C GLU A 88 9.70 5.92 7.39
N ILE A 89 9.86 5.25 6.23
CA ILE A 89 9.32 5.73 4.95
C ILE A 89 7.78 5.80 4.99
N PHE A 90 7.11 4.78 5.53
CA PHE A 90 5.65 4.81 5.70
C PHE A 90 5.20 5.92 6.66
N ASP A 91 6.01 6.22 7.68
CA ASP A 91 5.75 7.32 8.59
C ASP A 91 5.86 8.67 7.87
N MET A 92 6.90 8.86 7.05
CA MET A 92 7.06 10.05 6.21
C MET A 92 5.92 10.21 5.20
N MET A 93 5.31 9.10 4.75
CA MET A 93 4.12 9.13 3.89
C MET A 93 2.83 9.53 4.63
N GLY A 94 2.85 9.65 5.96
CA GLY A 94 1.66 9.94 6.77
C GLY A 94 0.73 8.73 6.97
N ILE A 95 1.25 7.52 6.77
CA ILE A 95 0.53 6.25 6.92
C ILE A 95 0.67 5.70 8.36
N ASN A 96 1.65 6.17 9.15
CA ASN A 96 1.93 5.78 10.54
C ASN A 96 0.74 5.73 11.50
N ASN A 97 -0.09 6.77 11.49
CA ASN A 97 -1.20 6.93 12.45
C ASN A 97 -2.49 6.26 11.97
N SER A 98 -2.38 5.37 10.97
CA SER A 98 -3.48 4.84 10.18
C SER A 98 -3.53 3.31 10.26
N PHE A 99 -3.62 2.75 11.49
CA PHE A 99 -3.88 1.33 11.81
C PHE A 99 -2.65 0.44 12.04
N ASP A 100 -2.91 -0.70 12.71
CA ASP A 100 -2.00 -1.78 13.11
C ASP A 100 -0.85 -2.00 12.11
N ILE A 101 0.28 -1.34 12.36
CA ILE A 101 1.59 -1.78 11.86
C ILE A 101 1.98 -3.02 12.70
N ASN A 102 1.13 -4.04 12.64
CA ASN A 102 1.51 -5.40 12.99
C ASN A 102 2.43 -5.83 11.85
N VAL A 103 3.72 -5.52 11.99
CA VAL A 103 4.77 -6.07 11.12
C VAL A 103 4.69 -7.57 11.30
N VAL A 104 3.97 -8.22 10.40
CA VAL A 104 3.99 -9.66 10.27
C VAL A 104 5.22 -9.96 9.42
N VAL A 105 6.15 -10.67 10.02
CA VAL A 105 7.39 -11.02 9.36
C VAL A 105 7.16 -12.23 8.49
N SER A 106 7.65 -12.19 7.25
CA SER A 106 7.68 -13.37 6.41
C SER A 106 8.70 -14.41 6.90
N ASN A 107 8.34 -15.68 6.87
CA ASN A 107 9.23 -16.81 7.10
C ASN A 107 9.92 -17.30 5.81
N PHE A 108 9.76 -16.57 4.69
CA PHE A 108 10.41 -16.92 3.43
C PHE A 108 11.92 -16.82 3.56
N GLU A 109 12.62 -17.93 3.30
CA GLU A 109 14.07 -17.96 3.20
C GLU A 109 14.48 -17.32 1.87
N GLU A 110 15.21 -16.21 1.90
CA GLU A 110 15.69 -15.45 0.74
C GLU A 110 16.79 -16.21 -0.02
N ASN A 111 16.50 -17.42 -0.49
CA ASN A 111 17.46 -18.38 -1.03
C ASN A 111 17.25 -18.69 -2.53
N LEU A 112 16.50 -17.84 -3.24
CA LEU A 112 16.32 -17.94 -4.69
C LEU A 112 17.69 -17.95 -5.39
N ASP A 113 17.83 -18.82 -6.38
CA ASP A 113 19.04 -18.88 -7.19
C ASP A 113 19.18 -17.64 -8.06
N LYS A 114 20.13 -16.77 -7.67
CA LYS A 114 20.47 -15.52 -8.36
C LYS A 114 20.82 -15.74 -9.83
N SER A 115 21.40 -16.89 -10.19
CA SER A 115 21.82 -17.19 -11.57
C SER A 115 20.65 -17.48 -12.51
N SER A 116 19.46 -17.72 -11.95
CA SER A 116 18.22 -17.90 -12.73
C SER A 116 17.61 -16.57 -13.22
N PHE A 117 18.24 -15.42 -12.93
CA PHE A 117 17.71 -14.10 -13.26
C PHE A 117 18.70 -13.28 -14.08
N ASP A 118 18.35 -12.97 -15.33
CA ASP A 118 19.13 -12.07 -16.19
C ASP A 118 19.05 -10.60 -15.74
N ASN A 119 18.05 -10.24 -14.92
CA ASN A 119 17.82 -8.89 -14.43
C ASN A 119 17.72 -8.89 -12.90
N PRO A 120 18.70 -8.29 -12.18
CA PRO A 120 18.68 -8.14 -10.73
C PRO A 120 17.44 -7.45 -10.15
N GLY A 121 16.80 -6.54 -10.89
CA GLY A 121 15.55 -5.91 -10.48
C GLY A 121 14.38 -6.90 -10.42
N ILE A 122 14.33 -7.86 -11.35
CA ILE A 122 13.32 -8.93 -11.34
C ILE A 122 13.56 -9.86 -10.15
N TYR A 123 14.81 -10.19 -9.83
CA TYR A 123 15.16 -10.96 -8.64
C TYR A 123 14.57 -10.33 -7.36
N ALA A 124 14.81 -9.02 -7.16
CA ALA A 124 14.24 -8.30 -6.02
C ALA A 124 12.70 -8.28 -6.04
N GLN A 125 12.08 -8.12 -7.22
CA GLN A 125 10.62 -8.16 -7.35
C GLN A 125 10.05 -9.51 -6.92
N ILE A 126 10.62 -10.63 -7.39
CA ILE A 126 10.14 -11.97 -7.05
C ILE A 126 10.35 -12.28 -5.55
N ASN A 127 11.50 -11.88 -4.98
CA ASN A 127 11.69 -11.97 -3.52
C ASN A 127 10.60 -11.21 -2.75
N ALA A 128 10.23 -10.01 -3.19
CA ALA A 128 9.15 -9.24 -2.57
C ALA A 128 7.80 -9.96 -2.72
N GLU A 129 7.49 -10.53 -3.89
CA GLU A 129 6.28 -11.32 -4.12
C GLU A 129 6.18 -12.52 -3.18
N CYS A 130 7.25 -13.32 -3.05
CA CYS A 130 7.30 -14.46 -2.14
C CYS A 130 7.05 -14.05 -0.68
N LYS A 131 7.65 -12.94 -0.23
CA LYS A 131 7.46 -12.39 1.12
C LYS A 131 6.01 -11.93 1.36
N ALA A 132 5.42 -11.23 0.39
CA ALA A 132 4.04 -10.77 0.49
C ALA A 132 3.05 -11.94 0.49
N GLN A 133 3.28 -12.94 -0.37
CA GLN A 133 2.44 -14.14 -0.47
C GLN A 133 2.43 -14.94 0.83
N ASP A 134 3.59 -15.15 1.44
CA ASP A 134 3.72 -15.85 2.72
C ASP A 134 2.94 -15.13 3.83
N VAL A 135 3.17 -13.82 4.01
CA VAL A 135 2.44 -13.03 5.01
C VAL A 135 0.94 -12.98 4.72
N TYR A 136 0.53 -12.84 3.46
CA TYR A 136 -0.88 -12.86 3.09
C TYR A 136 -1.54 -14.19 3.48
N ASN A 137 -0.89 -15.32 3.22
CA ASN A 137 -1.40 -16.64 3.59
C ASN A 137 -1.52 -16.82 5.11
N GLN A 138 -0.60 -16.24 5.89
CA GLN A 138 -0.65 -16.29 7.35
C GLN A 138 -1.87 -15.55 7.93
N ILE A 139 -2.29 -14.44 7.30
CA ILE A 139 -3.30 -13.53 7.90
C ILE A 139 -4.63 -13.47 7.16
N ARG A 140 -4.77 -14.06 5.97
CA ARG A 140 -5.99 -13.92 5.14
C ARG A 140 -7.26 -14.41 5.86
N ASN A 141 -7.12 -15.40 6.74
CA ASN A 141 -8.21 -16.00 7.50
C ASN A 141 -8.44 -15.33 8.88
N ASP A 142 -7.70 -14.26 9.21
CA ASP A 142 -7.93 -13.47 10.43
C ASP A 142 -9.21 -12.62 10.27
N GLU A 143 -10.31 -13.07 10.88
CA GLU A 143 -11.62 -12.42 10.82
C GLU A 143 -11.59 -10.96 11.29
N SER A 144 -10.68 -10.61 12.20
CA SER A 144 -10.53 -9.22 12.68
C SER A 144 -10.16 -8.24 11.55
N ARG A 145 -9.64 -8.77 10.43
CA ARG A 145 -9.21 -8.02 9.24
C ARG A 145 -10.22 -8.11 8.09
N HIS A 146 -11.39 -8.72 8.28
CA HIS A 146 -12.38 -8.89 7.20
C HIS A 146 -13.26 -7.66 6.98
N ALA A 147 -13.34 -6.74 7.94
CA ALA A 147 -14.19 -5.55 7.88
C ALA A 147 -13.69 -4.47 6.90
N LYS A 148 -12.40 -4.49 6.55
CA LYS A 148 -11.74 -3.53 5.66
C LYS A 148 -11.09 -4.25 4.48
N SER A 149 -10.74 -3.48 3.45
CA SER A 149 -9.80 -3.96 2.42
C SER A 149 -8.48 -4.29 3.09
N LEU A 150 -7.80 -5.34 2.66
CA LEU A 150 -6.48 -5.71 3.17
C LEU A 150 -5.44 -5.41 2.10
N ALA A 151 -4.32 -4.82 2.49
CA ALA A 151 -3.14 -4.64 1.64
C ALA A 151 -1.89 -5.14 2.38
N VAL A 152 -1.35 -6.27 1.93
CA VAL A 152 -0.05 -6.77 2.39
C VAL A 152 1.03 -6.21 1.46
N VAL A 153 1.99 -5.50 2.05
CA VAL A 153 3.07 -4.84 1.33
C VAL A 153 4.40 -5.45 1.74
N ALA A 154 5.11 -6.06 0.80
CA ALA A 154 6.47 -6.52 1.01
C ALA A 154 7.44 -5.78 0.10
N ALA A 155 8.71 -5.77 0.49
CA ALA A 155 9.78 -5.24 -0.33
C ALA A 155 11.09 -6.00 -0.13
N ASP A 156 11.89 -6.03 -1.19
CA ASP A 156 13.24 -6.56 -1.21
C ASP A 156 14.16 -5.54 -1.87
N THR A 157 15.36 -5.35 -1.33
CA THR A 157 16.29 -4.33 -1.84
C THR A 157 17.65 -4.95 -2.02
N ILE A 158 18.23 -4.81 -3.20
CA ILE A 158 19.57 -5.30 -3.54
C ILE A 158 20.40 -4.20 -4.20
N VAL A 159 21.71 -4.33 -4.11
CA VAL A 159 22.66 -3.53 -4.89
C VAL A 159 23.11 -4.37 -6.09
N ASP A 160 23.16 -3.76 -7.26
CA ASP A 160 23.70 -4.34 -8.49
C ASP A 160 24.95 -3.58 -8.92
N LEU A 161 26.10 -4.26 -8.85
CA LEU A 161 27.36 -3.80 -9.39
C LEU A 161 27.67 -4.57 -10.68
N ARG A 162 27.24 -4.02 -11.83
CA ARG A 162 27.53 -4.57 -13.18
C ARG A 162 27.03 -6.01 -13.38
N GLY A 163 25.82 -6.30 -12.94
CA GLY A 163 25.19 -7.62 -12.96
C GLY A 163 25.44 -8.45 -11.70
N LYS A 164 26.35 -8.03 -10.81
CA LYS A 164 26.63 -8.72 -9.54
C LYS A 164 25.68 -8.24 -8.45
N ILE A 165 24.80 -9.12 -7.99
CA ILE A 165 23.90 -8.87 -6.86
C ILE A 165 24.69 -8.88 -5.55
N LEU A 166 24.65 -7.75 -4.84
CA LEU A 166 25.18 -7.57 -3.49
C LEU A 166 24.01 -7.42 -2.50
N GLU A 167 23.90 -8.39 -1.60
CA GLU A 167 22.92 -8.41 -0.50
C GLU A 167 23.56 -7.87 0.79
N LYS A 168 23.00 -8.25 1.93
CA LYS A 168 23.58 -7.95 3.25
C LYS A 168 24.89 -8.73 3.41
N PRO A 169 25.92 -8.13 4.03
CA PRO A 169 27.16 -8.84 4.29
C PRO A 169 26.94 -9.96 5.33
N SER A 170 27.64 -11.07 5.17
CA SER A 170 27.64 -12.19 6.12
C SER A 170 28.42 -11.87 7.39
N ASP A 171 29.44 -11.02 7.26
CA ASP A 171 30.40 -10.65 8.29
C ASP A 171 31.11 -9.34 7.90
N GLU A 172 31.91 -8.81 8.82
CA GLU A 172 32.64 -7.55 8.62
C GLU A 172 33.63 -7.60 7.45
N GLN A 173 34.23 -8.76 7.17
CA GLN A 173 35.20 -8.91 6.08
C GLN A 173 34.49 -8.87 4.72
N HIS A 174 33.32 -9.49 4.63
CA HIS A 174 32.46 -9.40 3.45
C HIS A 174 31.98 -7.95 3.24
N ALA A 175 31.65 -7.23 4.31
CA ALA A 175 31.31 -5.80 4.23
C ALA A 175 32.48 -4.97 3.68
N PHE A 176 33.70 -5.23 4.14
CA PHE A 176 34.91 -4.58 3.61
C PHE A 176 35.10 -4.85 2.12
N GLN A 177 34.92 -6.09 1.67
CA GLN A 177 35.03 -6.45 0.25
C GLN A 177 33.99 -5.72 -0.59
N MET A 178 32.71 -5.71 -0.18
CA MET A 178 31.66 -4.98 -0.89
C MET A 178 31.97 -3.48 -0.98
N LEU A 179 32.33 -2.84 0.14
CA LEU A 179 32.64 -1.40 0.16
C LEU A 179 33.87 -1.06 -0.69
N SER A 180 34.88 -1.94 -0.71
CA SER A 180 36.06 -1.78 -1.57
C SER A 180 35.71 -1.88 -3.05
N GLU A 181 34.80 -2.77 -3.44
CA GLU A 181 34.31 -2.90 -4.82
C GLU A 181 33.48 -1.68 -5.26
N LEU A 182 32.69 -1.10 -4.35
CA LEU A 182 31.84 0.06 -4.63
C LEU A 182 32.62 1.38 -4.64
N SER A 183 33.74 1.46 -3.91
CA SER A 183 34.60 2.64 -3.77
C SER A 183 34.95 3.28 -5.12
N GLY A 184 34.63 4.57 -5.28
CA GLY A 184 34.91 5.33 -6.51
C GLY A 184 34.13 4.88 -7.75
N THR A 185 33.06 4.09 -7.59
CA THR A 185 32.24 3.60 -8.71
C THR A 185 30.79 4.11 -8.66
N SER A 186 30.02 3.77 -9.69
CA SER A 186 28.56 3.88 -9.65
C SER A 186 27.95 2.49 -9.75
N HIS A 187 26.85 2.29 -9.04
CA HIS A 187 26.10 1.04 -8.98
C HIS A 187 24.59 1.34 -9.01
N LEU A 188 23.80 0.29 -9.23
CA LEU A 188 22.35 0.38 -9.21
C LEU A 188 21.82 -0.16 -7.88
N VAL A 189 20.74 0.44 -7.40
CA VAL A 189 19.95 -0.08 -6.29
C VAL A 189 18.59 -0.42 -6.84
N HIS A 190 18.18 -1.67 -6.65
CA HIS A 190 16.87 -2.16 -7.02
C HIS A 190 16.07 -2.43 -5.76
N SER A 191 14.86 -1.87 -5.66
CA SER A 191 13.88 -2.36 -4.69
C SER A 191 12.68 -2.94 -5.41
N GLY A 192 12.47 -4.24 -5.24
CA GLY A 192 11.22 -4.91 -5.56
C GLY A 192 10.16 -4.63 -4.51
N VAL A 193 8.92 -4.43 -4.94
CA VAL A 193 7.75 -4.23 -4.08
C VAL A 193 6.62 -5.11 -4.59
N ALA A 194 5.91 -5.75 -3.68
CA ALA A 194 4.72 -6.53 -3.98
C ALA A 194 3.56 -6.10 -3.07
N LEU A 195 2.38 -6.00 -3.68
CA LEU A 195 1.11 -5.61 -3.09
C LEU A 195 0.10 -6.73 -3.31
N PHE A 196 -0.27 -7.38 -2.22
CA PHE A 196 -1.33 -8.39 -2.20
C PHE A 196 -2.55 -7.77 -1.56
N THR A 197 -3.62 -7.64 -2.35
CA THR A 197 -4.78 -6.86 -1.95
C THR A 197 -6.08 -7.61 -2.10
N ARG A 198 -7.00 -7.41 -1.16
CA ARG A 198 -8.37 -7.93 -1.26
C ARG A 198 -9.38 -6.91 -0.77
N PRO A 199 -10.62 -6.91 -1.30
CA PRO A 199 -11.71 -6.13 -0.74
C PRO A 199 -12.13 -6.63 0.65
N PRO A 200 -13.02 -5.90 1.35
CA PRO A 200 -13.65 -6.39 2.56
C PRO A 200 -14.44 -7.68 2.30
N VAL A 201 -14.37 -8.61 3.24
CA VAL A 201 -15.04 -9.94 3.15
C VAL A 201 -16.19 -10.04 4.15
N ALA A 202 -16.21 -9.18 5.17
CA ALA A 202 -17.26 -9.18 6.18
C ALA A 202 -18.66 -9.06 5.55
N ASN A 203 -19.59 -9.91 6.00
CA ASN A 203 -20.98 -9.96 5.55
C ASN A 203 -21.19 -10.30 4.06
N SER A 204 -20.15 -10.74 3.34
CA SER A 204 -20.25 -11.14 1.93
C SER A 204 -20.79 -12.56 1.74
N GLY A 205 -20.80 -13.38 2.79
CA GLY A 205 -21.13 -14.80 2.73
C GLY A 205 -20.08 -15.67 2.03
N ALA A 206 -19.01 -15.07 1.50
CA ALA A 206 -17.86 -15.76 0.91
C ALA A 206 -16.79 -16.06 1.97
N SER A 207 -16.10 -17.19 1.85
CA SER A 207 -14.91 -17.46 2.64
C SER A 207 -13.76 -16.56 2.16
N SER A 208 -12.88 -16.14 3.07
CA SER A 208 -11.62 -15.48 2.68
C SER A 208 -10.73 -16.36 1.81
N GLU A 209 -10.97 -17.67 1.80
CA GLU A 209 -10.27 -18.63 0.95
C GLU A 209 -10.75 -18.62 -0.50
N ASP A 210 -11.98 -18.16 -0.76
CA ASP A 210 -12.57 -18.10 -2.10
C ASP A 210 -12.18 -16.83 -2.87
N ILE A 211 -11.50 -15.88 -2.20
CA ILE A 211 -11.13 -14.59 -2.76
C ILE A 211 -9.64 -14.59 -3.08
N GLU A 212 -9.35 -14.78 -4.37
CA GLU A 212 -8.01 -14.58 -4.89
C GLU A 212 -7.56 -13.12 -4.71
N PRO A 213 -6.34 -12.86 -4.20
CA PRO A 213 -5.85 -11.51 -4.05
C PRO A 213 -5.59 -10.88 -5.42
N ASN A 214 -5.82 -9.57 -5.51
CA ASN A 214 -5.21 -8.75 -6.54
C ASN A 214 -3.72 -8.60 -6.22
N ILE A 215 -2.86 -9.04 -7.14
CA ILE A 215 -1.42 -8.97 -7.02
C ILE A 215 -0.90 -7.86 -7.95
N VAL A 216 -0.17 -6.91 -7.39
CA VAL A 216 0.60 -5.92 -8.14
C VAL A 216 2.03 -5.94 -7.62
N SER A 217 2.97 -6.13 -8.52
CA SER A 217 4.39 -6.13 -8.20
C SER A 217 5.18 -5.34 -9.24
N PHE A 218 6.26 -4.73 -8.78
CA PHE A 218 7.15 -3.92 -9.59
C PHE A 218 8.49 -3.78 -8.90
N TYR A 219 9.50 -3.29 -9.61
CA TYR A 219 10.72 -2.78 -8.99
C TYR A 219 11.01 -1.35 -9.43
N GLU A 220 11.82 -0.66 -8.65
CA GLU A 220 12.37 0.66 -8.97
C GLU A 220 13.90 0.57 -9.00
N THR A 221 14.52 1.29 -9.93
CA THR A 221 15.98 1.32 -10.08
C THR A 221 16.50 2.71 -9.80
N THR A 222 17.60 2.82 -9.07
CA THR A 222 18.25 4.11 -8.80
C THR A 222 19.75 3.95 -8.83
N GLU A 223 20.42 4.84 -9.56
CA GLU A 223 21.87 4.83 -9.64
C GLU A 223 22.47 5.66 -8.50
N VAL A 224 23.52 5.13 -7.87
CA VAL A 224 24.24 5.77 -6.77
C VAL A 224 25.72 5.83 -7.14
N GLU A 225 26.35 6.99 -6.92
CA GLU A 225 27.77 7.21 -7.11
C GLU A 225 28.47 7.34 -5.76
N ILE A 226 29.52 6.54 -5.54
CA ILE A 226 30.31 6.52 -4.31
C ILE A 226 31.66 7.20 -4.55
N VAL A 227 32.09 8.06 -3.62
CA VAL A 227 33.43 8.66 -3.67
C VAL A 227 34.51 7.58 -3.45
N PRO A 228 35.76 7.79 -3.88
CA PRO A 228 36.85 6.93 -3.46
C PRO A 228 36.99 6.92 -1.93
N LEU A 229 37.03 5.72 -1.35
CA LEU A 229 37.18 5.46 0.08
C LEU A 229 38.55 4.83 0.34
N SER A 230 39.21 5.26 1.41
CA SER A 230 40.40 4.60 1.96
C SER A 230 40.02 3.37 2.79
N GLU A 231 40.95 2.42 2.94
CA GLU A 231 40.73 1.24 3.80
C GLU A 231 40.41 1.62 5.25
N ASP A 232 41.05 2.68 5.76
CA ASP A 232 40.81 3.18 7.12
C ASP A 232 39.38 3.72 7.30
N GLU A 233 38.84 4.43 6.30
CA GLU A 233 37.45 4.90 6.31
C GLU A 233 36.46 3.74 6.24
N ILE A 234 36.72 2.74 5.39
CA ILE A 234 35.87 1.54 5.29
C ILE A 234 35.82 0.82 6.63
N TRP A 235 36.98 0.54 7.25
CA TRP A 235 37.01 -0.11 8.57
C TRP A 235 36.40 0.75 9.67
N ALA A 236 36.61 2.06 9.65
CA ALA A 236 35.97 2.97 10.60
C ALA A 236 34.45 2.91 10.50
N TYR A 237 33.90 2.86 9.29
CA TYR A 237 32.47 2.73 9.07
C TYR A 237 31.94 1.34 9.46
N ILE A 238 32.65 0.26 9.16
CA ILE A 238 32.26 -1.09 9.59
C ILE A 238 32.15 -1.19 11.12
N ARG A 239 33.09 -0.58 11.87
CA ARG A 239 33.06 -0.54 13.34
C ARG A 239 31.81 0.15 13.93
N THR A 240 31.06 0.91 13.13
CA THR A 240 29.78 1.49 13.58
C THR A 240 28.66 0.46 13.67
N GLY A 241 28.82 -0.70 13.02
CA GLY A 241 27.79 -1.73 12.85
C GLY A 241 26.73 -1.40 11.79
N GLU A 242 26.73 -0.16 11.25
CA GLU A 242 25.73 0.27 10.27
C GLU A 242 25.68 -0.60 8.99
N PRO A 243 26.78 -1.13 8.43
CA PRO A 243 26.73 -1.94 7.21
C PRO A 243 25.87 -3.22 7.29
N MET A 244 25.76 -3.82 8.48
CA MET A 244 25.48 -5.25 8.61
C MET A 244 24.05 -5.65 8.22
N ASP A 245 23.09 -4.72 8.28
CA ASP A 245 21.70 -4.97 7.89
C ASP A 245 21.35 -4.40 6.50
N LYS A 246 22.35 -4.03 5.69
CA LYS A 246 22.15 -3.25 4.45
C LYS A 246 22.74 -3.94 3.22
N SER A 247 21.98 -3.97 2.15
CA SER A 247 22.44 -4.47 0.86
C SER A 247 23.55 -3.58 0.31
N GLY A 248 24.65 -4.20 -0.14
CA GLY A 248 25.86 -3.47 -0.54
C GLY A 248 26.61 -2.80 0.61
N SER A 249 26.28 -3.12 1.87
CA SER A 249 27.03 -2.72 3.07
C SER A 249 27.07 -1.21 3.36
N TYR A 250 26.16 -0.40 2.81
CA TYR A 250 26.06 1.03 3.16
C TYR A 250 24.62 1.53 3.34
N GLY A 251 24.44 2.61 4.12
CA GLY A 251 23.16 3.28 4.32
C GLY A 251 23.19 4.74 3.92
N ILE A 252 22.33 5.16 3.00
CA ILE A 252 22.31 6.55 2.50
C ILE A 252 21.80 7.56 3.54
N GLN A 253 20.97 7.12 4.49
CA GLN A 253 20.38 7.98 5.52
C GLN A 253 21.21 8.06 6.82
N GLY A 254 22.29 7.26 6.92
CA GLY A 254 23.16 7.19 8.09
C GLY A 254 24.57 7.71 7.82
N ILE A 255 25.56 7.19 8.55
CA ILE A 255 26.98 7.56 8.44
C ILE A 255 27.49 7.27 7.02
N GLY A 256 27.01 6.19 6.40
CA GLY A 256 27.35 5.82 5.03
C GLY A 256 26.91 6.83 3.97
N GLY A 257 25.98 7.73 4.29
CA GLY A 257 25.57 8.83 3.43
C GLY A 257 26.73 9.78 3.07
N GLN A 258 27.78 9.84 3.90
CA GLN A 258 28.99 10.61 3.61
C GLN A 258 29.78 10.09 2.40
N PHE A 259 29.57 8.84 2.02
CA PHE A 259 30.24 8.22 0.87
C PHE A 259 29.51 8.50 -0.45
N VAL A 260 28.23 8.88 -0.38
CA VAL A 260 27.38 9.09 -1.54
C VAL A 260 27.64 10.45 -2.15
N LYS A 261 28.28 10.46 -3.32
CA LYS A 261 28.53 11.67 -4.11
C LYS A 261 27.26 12.18 -4.79
N GLY A 262 26.43 11.26 -5.27
CA GLY A 262 25.24 11.60 -6.03
C GLY A 262 24.28 10.44 -6.19
N VAL A 263 23.02 10.77 -6.41
CA VAL A 263 21.94 9.81 -6.66
C VAL A 263 21.19 10.27 -7.91
N ARG A 264 20.98 9.35 -8.85
CA ARG A 264 20.16 9.56 -10.05
C ARG A 264 18.98 8.60 -10.01
N GLY A 265 17.84 9.11 -9.54
CA GLY A 265 16.61 8.35 -9.37
C GLY A 265 15.91 8.66 -8.04
N CYS A 266 15.26 7.65 -7.46
CA CYS A 266 14.47 7.78 -6.25
C CYS A 266 15.33 7.60 -4.99
N TYR A 267 15.53 8.66 -4.20
CA TYR A 267 16.25 8.57 -2.92
C TYR A 267 15.67 7.51 -1.97
N PHE A 268 14.34 7.46 -1.84
CA PHE A 268 13.67 6.49 -0.95
C PHE A 268 13.87 5.04 -1.42
N ASN A 269 14.05 4.82 -2.73
CA ASN A 269 14.41 3.51 -3.27
C ASN A 269 15.77 3.05 -2.71
N VAL A 270 16.77 3.94 -2.66
CA VAL A 270 18.08 3.66 -2.06
C VAL A 270 17.97 3.41 -0.55
N MET A 271 17.08 4.13 0.14
CA MET A 271 16.79 3.90 1.56
C MET A 271 16.13 2.53 1.81
N GLY A 272 15.49 1.94 0.78
CA GLY A 272 14.96 0.57 0.79
C GLY A 272 13.47 0.45 0.46
N PHE A 273 12.80 1.52 0.02
CA PHE A 273 11.42 1.45 -0.45
C PHE A 273 11.06 2.61 -1.41
N PRO A 274 10.61 2.34 -2.65
CA PRO A 274 10.35 3.37 -3.65
C PRO A 274 9.02 4.11 -3.41
N MET A 275 9.05 5.08 -2.48
CA MET A 275 7.89 5.84 -1.99
C MET A 275 6.96 6.34 -3.11
N HIS A 276 7.52 7.00 -4.13
CA HIS A 276 6.72 7.55 -5.23
C HIS A 276 6.00 6.46 -6.02
N ARG A 277 6.73 5.40 -6.43
CA ARG A 277 6.19 4.32 -7.23
C ARG A 277 5.10 3.55 -6.48
N PHE A 278 5.31 3.29 -5.19
CA PHE A 278 4.30 2.72 -4.31
C PHE A 278 3.07 3.62 -4.19
N SER A 279 3.24 4.93 -3.98
CA SER A 279 2.11 5.86 -3.90
C SER A 279 1.29 5.88 -5.19
N ALA A 280 1.92 5.76 -6.36
CA ALA A 280 1.24 5.68 -7.64
C ALA A 280 0.45 4.36 -7.77
N ALA A 281 1.07 3.22 -7.45
CA ALA A 281 0.41 1.91 -7.48
C ALA A 281 -0.82 1.86 -6.55
N MET A 282 -0.71 2.41 -5.33
CA MET A 282 -1.85 2.51 -4.41
C MET A 282 -2.97 3.39 -4.96
N ALA A 283 -2.64 4.49 -5.62
CA ALA A 283 -3.64 5.35 -6.25
C ALA A 283 -4.42 4.63 -7.37
N GLU A 284 -3.72 3.83 -8.19
CA GLU A 284 -4.35 3.01 -9.24
C GLU A 284 -5.25 1.92 -8.65
N LEU A 285 -4.82 1.24 -7.57
CA LEU A 285 -5.61 0.23 -6.88
C LEU A 285 -6.90 0.81 -6.28
N ILE A 286 -6.83 2.00 -5.66
CA ILE A 286 -7.99 2.71 -5.13
C ILE A 286 -8.94 3.13 -6.28
N GLN A 287 -8.40 3.69 -7.37
CA GLN A 287 -9.23 4.12 -8.52
C GLN A 287 -9.92 2.97 -9.23
N SER A 288 -9.26 1.81 -9.31
CA SER A 288 -9.81 0.60 -9.90
C SER A 288 -10.70 -0.21 -8.95
N LYS A 289 -10.94 0.26 -7.73
CA LYS A 289 -11.72 -0.43 -6.67
C LYS A 289 -11.20 -1.84 -6.36
N LYS A 290 -9.89 -2.05 -6.50
CA LYS A 290 -9.20 -3.29 -6.11
C LYS A 290 -8.86 -3.32 -4.61
N ILE A 291 -8.91 -2.14 -3.98
CA ILE A 291 -8.93 -1.92 -2.54
C ILE A 291 -9.89 -0.82 -2.18
#